data_AF-A0A317QEJ8-F1
#
_entry.id   AF-A0A317QEJ8-F1
#
_cell.length_a   1.000
_cell.length_b   1.000
_cell.length_c   1.000
_cell.angle_alpha   90.00
_cell.angle_beta   90.00
_cell.angle_gamma   90.00
#
_symmetry.space_group_name_H-M   'P 1'
#
loop_
_entity.id
_entity.type
_entity.pdbx_description
1 polymer ?
#
loop_
_entity_poly.entity_id
_entity_poly.type
_entity_poly.pdbx_seq_one_letter_code
_entity_poly.pdbx_strand_id
1 'polypeptide(L)' 'MTESRYHLPEDELYASARVPLDEQVEVRSEPVPPPADWRVDPLPWADGGSGDADGD' A
#
# COMPACT_ATOMS: atom_id res chain seq x y z
N MET A 1 -22.47 25.02 13.71
CA MET A 1 -21.37 24.26 13.09
C MET A 1 -21.72 22.80 13.24
N THR A 2 -21.78 22.04 12.15
CA THR A 2 -22.10 20.60 12.18
C THR A 2 -20.82 19.85 12.50
N GLU A 3 -20.82 19.07 13.58
CA GLU A 3 -19.69 18.21 13.92
C GLU A 3 -19.38 17.23 12.78
N SER A 4 -18.10 17.08 12.45
CA SER A 4 -17.66 16.17 11.39
C SER A 4 -17.77 14.73 11.87
N ARG A 5 -18.47 13.88 11.12
CA ARG A 5 -18.59 12.44 11.42
C ARG A 5 -17.24 11.71 11.46
N TYR A 6 -16.22 12.28 10.83
CA TYR A 6 -14.88 11.70 10.76
C TYR A 6 -13.90 12.33 11.75
N HIS A 7 -14.37 13.24 12.59
CA HIS A 7 -13.52 13.80 13.64
C HIS A 7 -13.38 12.77 14.76
N LEU A 8 -12.18 12.20 14.88
CA LEU A 8 -11.79 11.33 15.97
C LEU A 8 -10.72 12.07 16.80
N PRO A 9 -10.94 12.29 18.11
CA PRO A 9 -9.92 12.85 18.99
C PRO A 9 -8.61 12.06 18.91
N GLU A 10 -7.48 12.75 18.98
CA GLU A 10 -6.16 12.14 18.84
C GLU A 10 -5.90 11.05 19.88
N ASP A 11 -6.35 11.25 21.13
CA ASP A 11 -6.23 10.25 22.19
C ASP A 11 -7.05 8.98 21.88
N GLU A 12 -8.25 9.12 21.31
CA GLU A 12 -9.09 7.98 20.90
C GLU A 12 -8.50 7.24 19.69
N LEU A 13 -7.88 7.97 18.76
CA LEU A 13 -7.17 7.39 17.63
C LEU A 13 -5.99 6.54 18.12
N TYR A 14 -5.14 7.07 19.00
CA TYR A 14 -4.00 6.31 19.49
C TYR A 14 -4.41 5.13 20.37
N ALA A 15 -5.45 5.28 21.19
CA ALA A 15 -5.96 4.18 22.01
C ALA A 15 -6.49 3.01 21.16
N SER A 16 -7.09 3.30 20.00
CA SER A 16 -7.69 2.28 19.13
C SER A 16 -6.72 1.67 18.11
N ALA A 17 -5.70 2.42 17.68
CA ALA A 17 -4.82 2.02 16.58
C ALA A 17 -3.42 1.54 17.02
N ARG A 18 -3.06 1.64 18.30
CA ARG A 18 -1.71 1.33 18.76
C ARG A 18 -1.52 -0.18 18.93
N VAL A 19 -0.63 -0.73 18.11
CA VAL A 19 -0.23 -2.15 18.13
C VAL A 19 1.17 -2.26 18.75
N PRO A 20 1.47 -3.28 19.59
CA PRO A 20 2.82 -3.56 20.08
C PRO A 20 3.85 -3.70 18.96
N LEU A 21 5.10 -3.25 19.17
CA LEU A 21 6.12 -3.21 18.12
C LEU A 21 6.48 -4.61 17.59
N ASP A 22 6.46 -5.61 18.47
CA ASP A 22 6.68 -7.02 18.16
C ASP A 22 5.56 -7.61 17.29
N GLU A 23 4.34 -7.07 17.39
CA GLU A 23 3.21 -7.42 16.54
C GLU A 23 3.18 -6.61 15.22
N GLN A 24 3.93 -5.51 15.11
CA GLN A 24 4.02 -4.70 13.89
C GLN A 24 4.91 -5.33 12.81
N VAL A 25 5.73 -6.32 13.15
CA VAL A 25 6.64 -6.96 12.21
C VAL A 25 6.05 -8.29 11.76
N GLU A 26 5.78 -8.43 10.46
CA GLU A 26 5.53 -9.73 9.87
C GLU A 26 6.81 -10.56 9.93
N VAL A 27 6.84 -11.57 10.80
CA VAL A 27 7.96 -12.51 10.87
C VAL A 27 7.89 -13.42 9.64
N ARG A 28 8.61 -13.05 8.57
CA ARG A 28 8.88 -13.97 7.46
C ARG A 28 9.92 -15.00 7.91
N SER A 29 9.45 -16.21 8.20
CA SER A 29 10.28 -17.33 8.64
C SER A 29 11.26 -17.80 7.56
N GLU A 30 10.93 -17.65 6.28
CA GLU A 30 11.79 -18.06 5.16
C GLU A 30 11.63 -17.12 3.95
N PRO A 31 12.73 -16.82 3.21
CA PRO A 31 12.62 -16.12 1.93
C PRO A 31 11.80 -16.97 0.94
N VAL A 32 10.62 -16.49 0.54
CA VAL A 32 9.88 -17.09 -0.56
C VAL A 32 10.57 -16.70 -1.87
N PRO A 33 11.13 -17.65 -2.66
CA PRO A 33 11.68 -17.31 -3.96
C PRO A 33 10.56 -16.80 -4.87
N PRO A 34 10.82 -15.76 -5.68
CA PRO A 34 9.82 -15.29 -6.63
C PRO A 34 9.46 -16.41 -7.61
N PRO A 35 8.21 -16.45 -8.12
CA PRO A 35 7.81 -17.37 -9.19
C PRO A 35 8.79 -17.32 -10.36
N ALA A 36 9.11 -18.46 -10.98
CA ALA A 36 10.15 -18.55 -12.01
C ALA A 36 9.94 -17.61 -13.22
N ASP A 37 8.72 -17.16 -13.44
CA ASP A 37 8.25 -16.30 -14.52
C ASP A 37 8.14 -14.81 -14.13
N TRP A 38 8.59 -14.40 -12.93
CA TRP A 38 8.46 -13.02 -12.44
C TRP A 38 9.11 -11.94 -13.33
N ARG A 39 10.00 -12.34 -14.24
CA ARG A 39 10.67 -11.46 -15.23
C ARG A 39 10.13 -11.59 -16.64
N VAL A 40 9.15 -12.46 -16.88
CA VAL A 40 8.64 -12.73 -18.24
C VAL A 40 7.84 -11.55 -18.78
N ASP A 41 7.34 -10.68 -17.90
CA ASP A 41 6.66 -9.45 -18.29
C ASP A 41 7.32 -8.22 -17.63
N PRO A 42 8.18 -7.47 -18.34
CA PRO A 42 8.76 -6.25 -17.80
C PRO A 42 7.75 -5.12 -17.60
N LEU A 43 6.50 -5.23 -18.08
CA LEU A 43 5.51 -4.16 -18.04
C LEU A 43 4.06 -4.67 -17.84
N PRO A 44 3.71 -5.28 -16.70
CA PRO A 44 2.34 -5.73 -16.42
C PRO A 44 1.31 -4.58 -16.28
N TRP A 45 1.77 -3.34 -16.21
CA TRP A 45 0.97 -2.11 -16.09
C TRP A 45 1.14 -1.15 -17.28
N ALA A 46 1.95 -1.52 -18.29
CA ALA A 46 1.82 -0.84 -19.57
C ALA A 46 0.54 -1.38 -20.23
N ASP A 47 -0.61 -0.83 -19.83
CA ASP A 47 -1.69 -0.80 -20.79
C ASP A 47 -1.13 -0.12 -22.05
N GLY A 48 -1.43 -0.68 -23.21
CA GLY A 48 -0.88 -0.22 -24.49
C GLY A 48 -1.39 1.15 -24.92
N GLY A 49 -1.49 2.12 -24.00
CA GLY A 49 -1.77 3.52 -24.27
C GLY A 49 -0.47 4.26 -24.61
N SER A 50 -0.10 4.24 -25.88
CA SER A 50 0.73 5.28 -26.49
C SER A 50 0.10 6.64 -26.15
N GLY A 51 0.73 7.36 -25.22
CA GLY A 51 0.20 8.58 -24.65
C GLY A 51 1.27 9.62 -24.39
N ASP A 52 2.36 9.64 -25.17
CA ASP A 52 2.89 10.92 -25.61
C ASP A 52 2.04 11.39 -26.80
N ALA A 53 0.88 11.97 -26.48
CA ALA A 53 0.43 13.08 -27.31
C ALA A 53 1.24 14.28 -26.83
N ASP A 54 2.47 14.38 -27.32
CA ASP A 54 3.21 15.63 -27.38
C ASP A 54 2.27 16.68 -27.98
N GLY A 55 1.89 17.60 -27.10
CA GLY A 55 0.89 18.62 -27.39
C GLY A 55 1.39 19.57 -28.46
N ASP A 56 0.77 19.46 -29.63
CA ASP A 56 0.58 20.55 -30.60
C ASP A 56 -0.79 21.22 -30.37
#